data_AF-A0A7Z9Y1D1-F1
#
_entry.id   AF-A0A7Z9Y1D1-F1
#
_cell.length_a   1.000
_cell.length_b   1.000
_cell.length_c   1.000
_cell.angle_alpha   90.00
_cell.angle_beta   90.00
_cell.angle_gamma   90.00
#
_symmetry.space_group_name_H-M   'P 1'
#
loop_
_entity.id
_entity.type
_entity.pdbx_description
1 polymer ?
#
loop_
_entity_poly.entity_id
_entity_poly.type
_entity_poly.pdbx_seq_one_letter_code
_entity_poly.pdbx_strand_id
1 'polypeptide(L)'
;AEFLCDALGGSGKVVELEGIAGTSAARDRGQGFNEYMAAECPGVEIIAKQTANFNRAEGLTVFENILQAEPEIDGVFAHNDEMILGAIEAAKAAGRDGEIVFVGFDAVDDAVAAVEAGDLAATVAQQPALMGELGVNTAILFLNGDSVESFIPVDLSLVTK
;
A
#
# COMPACT_ATOMS: atom_id res chain seq x y z
N ALA A 1 -1.60 -7.71 0.48
CA ALA A 1 -1.05 -8.74 1.38
C ALA A 1 -0.87 -10.05 0.64
N GLU A 2 -1.97 -10.65 0.14
CA GLU A 2 -1.97 -11.85 -0.73
C GLU A 2 -0.93 -11.79 -1.84
N PHE A 3 -1.02 -10.80 -2.73
CA PHE A 3 -0.04 -10.62 -3.81
C PHE A 3 1.42 -10.63 -3.34
N LEU A 4 1.73 -9.93 -2.24
CA LEU A 4 3.09 -9.86 -1.72
C LEU A 4 3.53 -11.22 -1.17
N CYS A 5 2.66 -11.91 -0.43
CA CYS A 5 2.93 -13.26 0.05
C CYS A 5 3.26 -14.22 -1.10
N ASP A 6 2.43 -14.20 -2.16
CA ASP A 6 2.61 -15.05 -3.34
C ASP A 6 3.89 -14.73 -4.10
N ALA A 7 4.20 -13.43 -4.27
CA ALA A 7 5.42 -12.98 -4.92
C ALA A 7 6.68 -13.43 -4.17
N LEU A 8 6.59 -13.57 -2.85
CA LEU A 8 7.65 -14.09 -1.99
C LEU A 8 7.62 -15.62 -1.84
N GLY A 9 6.68 -16.32 -2.49
CA GLY A 9 6.53 -17.77 -2.35
C GLY A 9 6.15 -18.22 -0.93
N GLY A 10 5.51 -17.34 -0.15
CA GLY A 10 5.03 -17.62 1.21
C GLY A 10 6.06 -17.47 2.33
N SER A 11 7.28 -16.97 2.04
CA SER A 11 8.28 -16.72 3.09
C SER A 11 9.20 -15.55 2.76
N GLY A 12 9.64 -14.83 3.80
CA GLY A 12 10.58 -13.71 3.65
C GLY A 12 10.42 -12.68 4.75
N LYS A 13 11.19 -11.61 4.68
CA LYS A 13 11.17 -10.47 5.59
C LYS A 13 10.57 -9.27 4.91
N VAL A 14 9.53 -8.70 5.49
CA VAL A 14 8.84 -7.55 4.91
C VAL A 14 8.82 -6.35 5.85
N VAL A 15 8.74 -5.18 5.23
CA VAL A 15 8.59 -3.89 5.89
C VAL A 15 7.20 -3.34 5.62
N GLU A 16 6.56 -2.79 6.66
CA GLU A 16 5.30 -2.05 6.56
C GLU A 16 5.57 -0.55 6.76
N LEU A 17 5.27 0.27 5.74
CA LEU A 17 5.28 1.74 5.85
C LEU A 17 3.86 2.26 6.07
N GLU A 18 3.64 2.85 7.24
CA GLU A 18 2.31 3.27 7.67
C GLU A 18 1.99 4.72 7.32
N GLY A 19 0.71 4.96 7.03
CA GLY A 19 0.17 6.30 6.83
C GLY A 19 0.07 7.14 8.10
N ILE A 20 -0.66 8.26 8.01
CA ILE A 20 -0.86 9.17 9.15
C ILE A 20 -1.59 8.45 10.28
N ALA A 21 -0.97 8.42 11.46
CA ALA A 21 -1.53 7.77 12.64
C ALA A 21 -2.92 8.31 13.01
N GLY A 22 -3.83 7.40 13.34
CA GLY A 22 -5.21 7.74 13.72
C GLY A 22 -6.18 7.92 12.54
N THR A 23 -5.71 7.96 11.30
CA THR A 23 -6.59 7.91 10.13
C THR A 23 -7.20 6.52 9.95
N SER A 24 -8.45 6.46 9.47
CA SER A 24 -9.09 5.18 9.14
C SER A 24 -8.31 4.44 8.07
N ALA A 25 -7.84 5.14 7.03
CA ALA A 25 -7.05 4.54 5.95
C ALA A 25 -5.80 3.79 6.47
N ALA A 26 -4.99 4.43 7.32
CA ALA A 26 -3.80 3.77 7.86
C ALA A 26 -4.15 2.59 8.76
N ARG A 27 -5.16 2.75 9.64
CA ARG A 27 -5.62 1.67 10.51
C ARG A 27 -6.14 0.47 9.72
N ASP A 28 -7.06 0.69 8.79
CA ASP A 28 -7.80 -0.37 8.12
C ASP A 28 -6.90 -1.11 7.11
N ARG A 29 -6.04 -0.38 6.36
CA ARG A 29 -5.04 -0.98 5.47
C ARG A 29 -4.01 -1.80 6.26
N GLY A 30 -3.50 -1.23 7.36
CA GLY A 30 -2.54 -1.92 8.21
C GLY A 30 -3.14 -3.14 8.90
N GLN A 31 -4.32 -3.04 9.49
CA GLN A 31 -4.99 -4.16 10.12
C GLN A 31 -5.21 -5.31 9.13
N GLY A 32 -5.78 -5.03 7.95
CA GLY A 32 -6.01 -6.07 6.93
C GLY A 32 -4.71 -6.72 6.44
N PHE A 33 -3.64 -5.95 6.28
CA PHE A 33 -2.33 -6.49 5.93
C PHE A 33 -1.79 -7.43 7.00
N ASN A 34 -1.76 -6.96 8.26
CA ASN A 34 -1.21 -7.71 9.39
C ASN A 34 -2.02 -8.99 9.69
N GLU A 35 -3.35 -8.91 9.65
CA GLU A 35 -4.22 -10.08 9.85
C GLU A 35 -4.01 -11.14 8.77
N TYR A 36 -3.94 -10.73 7.50
CA TYR A 36 -3.68 -11.66 6.40
C TYR A 36 -2.31 -12.31 6.52
N MET A 37 -1.25 -11.54 6.79
CA MET A 37 0.10 -12.09 6.94
C MET A 37 0.17 -13.11 8.08
N ALA A 38 -0.46 -12.82 9.22
CA ALA A 38 -0.47 -13.73 10.36
C ALA A 38 -1.27 -15.02 10.12
N ALA A 39 -2.40 -14.94 9.40
CA ALA A 39 -3.29 -16.07 9.19
C ALA A 39 -2.87 -16.96 8.01
N GLU A 40 -2.55 -16.33 6.87
CA GLU A 40 -2.41 -17.01 5.58
C GLU A 40 -0.95 -17.05 5.08
N CYS A 41 -0.07 -16.21 5.64
CA CYS A 41 1.34 -16.13 5.23
C CYS A 41 2.35 -16.22 6.40
N PRO A 42 2.25 -17.22 7.29
CA PRO A 42 3.04 -17.25 8.53
C PRO A 42 4.56 -17.40 8.31
N GLY A 43 5.01 -17.72 7.09
CA GLY A 43 6.43 -17.74 6.73
C GLY A 43 7.01 -16.37 6.41
N VAL A 44 6.16 -15.34 6.28
CA VAL A 44 6.56 -13.94 6.08
C VAL A 44 6.59 -13.23 7.43
N GLU A 45 7.73 -12.68 7.78
CA GLU A 45 7.97 -11.93 9.01
C GLU A 45 7.94 -10.43 8.73
N ILE A 46 7.11 -9.68 9.47
CA ILE A 46 7.12 -8.21 9.43
C ILE A 46 8.24 -7.72 10.36
N ILE A 47 9.41 -7.42 9.80
CA ILE A 47 10.62 -7.09 10.56
C ILE A 47 10.69 -5.61 10.97
N ALA A 48 10.02 -4.74 10.22
CA ALA A 48 9.92 -3.33 10.57
C ALA A 48 8.54 -2.78 10.19
N LYS A 49 8.03 -1.90 11.04
CA LYS A 49 6.77 -1.20 10.86
C LYS A 49 6.93 0.23 11.33
N GLN A 50 6.89 1.19 10.41
CA GLN A 50 7.15 2.59 10.73
C GLN A 50 6.26 3.55 9.93
N THR A 51 5.86 4.64 10.58
CA THR A 51 5.06 5.70 9.97
C THR A 51 5.88 6.56 9.01
N ALA A 52 5.33 6.81 7.82
CA ALA A 52 5.82 7.76 6.83
C ALA A 52 4.73 8.74 6.32
N ASN A 53 3.62 8.86 7.06
CA ASN A 53 2.65 9.96 6.97
C ASN A 53 2.03 10.22 5.59
N PHE A 54 1.91 9.19 4.74
CA PHE A 54 1.47 9.32 3.35
C PHE A 54 2.34 10.28 2.53
N ASN A 55 3.59 10.48 2.93
CA ASN A 55 4.50 11.48 2.37
C ASN A 55 5.71 10.79 1.72
N ARG A 56 6.02 11.18 0.48
CA ARG A 56 7.11 10.60 -0.30
C ARG A 56 8.49 10.81 0.30
N ALA A 57 8.78 12.03 0.77
CA ALA A 57 10.08 12.35 1.37
C ALA A 57 10.28 11.62 2.70
N GLU A 58 9.21 11.45 3.48
CA GLU A 58 9.25 10.64 4.70
C GLU A 58 9.39 9.16 4.38
N GLY A 59 8.70 8.64 3.36
CA GLY A 59 8.86 7.26 2.88
C GLY A 59 10.31 6.95 2.51
N LEU A 60 10.96 7.87 1.79
CA LEU A 60 12.38 7.80 1.48
C LEU A 60 13.24 7.77 2.75
N THR A 61 13.08 8.78 3.62
CA THR A 61 13.94 8.92 4.82
C THR A 61 13.77 7.74 5.79
N VAL A 62 12.53 7.30 6.01
CA VAL A 62 12.22 6.16 6.88
C VAL A 62 12.82 4.88 6.31
N PHE A 63 12.67 4.65 5.00
CA PHE A 63 13.17 3.42 4.38
C PHE A 63 14.70 3.40 4.29
N GLU A 64 15.38 4.53 4.08
CA GLU A 64 16.84 4.63 4.18
C GLU A 64 17.35 4.15 5.54
N ASN A 65 16.69 4.54 6.63
CA ASN A 65 17.07 4.12 7.98
C ASN A 65 16.83 2.62 8.19
N ILE A 66 15.72 2.09 7.66
CA ILE A 66 15.41 0.65 7.74
C ILE A 66 16.44 -0.15 6.93
N LEU A 67 16.79 0.28 5.72
CA LEU A 67 17.81 -0.37 4.88
C LEU A 67 19.19 -0.44 5.56
N GLN A 68 19.52 0.53 6.41
CA GLN A 68 20.77 0.52 7.20
C GLN A 68 20.71 -0.45 8.39
N ALA A 69 19.54 -0.58 9.02
CA ALA A 69 19.34 -1.46 10.17
C ALA A 69 19.17 -2.93 9.75
N GLU A 70 18.54 -3.16 8.59
CA GLU A 70 18.11 -4.47 8.14
C GLU A 70 18.89 -4.91 6.88
N PRO A 71 19.82 -5.88 7.02
CA PRO A 71 20.64 -6.33 5.90
C PRO A 71 19.88 -7.16 4.86
N GLU A 72 18.67 -7.62 5.19
CA GLU A 72 17.86 -8.50 4.36
C GLU A 72 16.40 -8.05 4.45
N ILE A 73 15.83 -7.66 3.30
CA ILE A 73 14.45 -7.24 3.13
C ILE A 73 14.02 -7.85 1.80
N ASP A 74 12.95 -8.63 1.81
CA ASP A 74 12.44 -9.28 0.60
C ASP A 74 11.23 -8.51 0.02
N GLY A 75 10.51 -7.76 0.86
CA GLY A 75 9.36 -6.99 0.40
C GLY A 75 9.02 -5.77 1.23
N VAL A 76 8.29 -4.83 0.62
CA VAL A 76 7.78 -3.63 1.27
C VAL A 76 6.34 -3.43 0.88
N PHE A 77 5.48 -3.27 1.88
CA PHE A 77 4.12 -2.76 1.69
C PHE A 77 4.03 -1.36 2.29
N ALA A 78 3.59 -0.39 1.49
CA ALA A 78 3.27 0.93 2.00
C ALA A 78 1.77 1.18 1.92
N HIS A 79 1.22 1.86 2.93
CA HIS A 79 -0.21 2.17 2.95
C HIS A 79 -0.61 3.14 1.84
N ASN A 80 0.31 3.80 1.15
CA ASN A 80 0.02 4.53 -0.09
C ASN A 80 1.21 4.60 -1.06
N ASP A 81 0.93 5.09 -2.27
CA ASP A 81 1.90 5.19 -3.35
C ASP A 81 2.99 6.23 -3.10
N GLU A 82 2.69 7.35 -2.44
CA GLU A 82 3.72 8.34 -2.14
C GLU A 82 4.84 7.73 -1.30
N MET A 83 4.49 6.96 -0.27
CA MET A 83 5.48 6.31 0.59
C MET A 83 6.22 5.17 -0.13
N ILE A 84 5.54 4.36 -0.97
CA ILE A 84 6.24 3.27 -1.70
C ILE A 84 7.21 3.83 -2.73
N LEU A 85 6.86 4.92 -3.41
CA LEU A 85 7.74 5.58 -4.37
C LEU A 85 8.99 6.13 -3.69
N GLY A 86 8.85 6.74 -2.50
CA GLY A 86 10.00 7.13 -1.68
C GLY A 86 10.87 5.95 -1.26
N ALA A 87 10.27 4.82 -0.88
CA ALA A 87 11.00 3.61 -0.52
C ALA A 87 11.78 3.01 -1.72
N ILE A 88 11.20 3.02 -2.91
CA ILE A 88 11.88 2.59 -4.15
C ILE A 88 13.08 3.49 -4.43
N GLU A 89 12.95 4.81 -4.28
CA GLU A 89 14.07 5.75 -4.45
C GLU A 89 15.22 5.44 -3.47
N ALA A 90 14.91 5.20 -2.20
CA ALA A 90 15.89 4.81 -1.20
C ALA A 90 16.58 3.47 -1.53
N ALA A 91 15.82 2.47 -1.98
CA ALA A 91 16.37 1.18 -2.39
C ALA A 91 17.31 1.31 -3.59
N LYS A 92 16.92 2.09 -4.61
CA LYS A 92 17.74 2.37 -5.79
C LYS A 92 19.04 3.09 -5.42
N ALA A 93 18.96 4.07 -4.53
CA ALA A 93 20.14 4.77 -4.03
C ALA A 93 21.11 3.84 -3.27
N ALA A 94 20.57 2.84 -2.58
CA ALA A 94 21.36 1.79 -1.90
C ALA A 94 21.81 0.65 -2.83
N GLY A 95 21.33 0.59 -4.07
CA GLY A 95 21.58 -0.52 -5.00
C GLY A 95 20.91 -1.84 -4.57
N ARG A 96 19.80 -1.76 -3.83
CA ARG A 96 19.05 -2.89 -3.26
C ARG A 96 17.62 -2.99 -3.81
N ASP A 97 17.29 -2.24 -4.85
CA ASP A 97 15.96 -2.32 -5.47
C ASP A 97 15.71 -3.67 -6.16
N GLY A 98 16.75 -4.30 -6.70
CA GLY A 98 16.64 -5.59 -7.40
C GLY A 98 16.36 -6.81 -6.51
N GLU A 99 16.41 -6.68 -5.18
CA GLU A 99 16.15 -7.77 -4.23
C GLU A 99 14.80 -7.62 -3.49
N ILE A 100 14.07 -6.52 -3.70
CA ILE A 100 12.90 -6.15 -2.90
C ILE A 100 11.63 -6.10 -3.78
N VAL A 101 10.57 -6.77 -3.34
CA VAL A 101 9.23 -6.66 -3.94
C VAL A 101 8.46 -5.48 -3.31
N PHE A 102 8.17 -4.46 -4.10
CA PHE A 102 7.42 -3.27 -3.62
C PHE A 102 5.93 -3.36 -3.95
N VAL A 103 5.07 -3.05 -2.98
CA VAL A 103 3.61 -2.98 -3.15
C VAL A 103 3.06 -1.68 -2.57
N GLY A 104 2.36 -0.91 -3.41
CA GLY A 104 1.73 0.37 -3.08
C GLY A 104 0.21 0.31 -2.93
N PHE A 105 -0.40 1.49 -2.85
CA PHE A 105 -1.84 1.68 -2.73
C PHE A 105 -2.20 3.09 -3.24
N ASP A 106 -3.23 3.18 -4.08
CA ASP A 106 -3.95 4.34 -4.62
C ASP A 106 -4.02 4.29 -6.16
N ALA A 107 -2.98 3.76 -6.82
CA ALA A 107 -2.73 3.77 -8.26
C ALA A 107 -2.63 5.19 -8.85
N VAL A 108 -1.82 6.05 -8.22
CA VAL A 108 -1.46 7.35 -8.81
C VAL A 108 -0.62 7.15 -10.07
N ASP A 109 -0.64 8.13 -10.99
CA ASP A 109 0.04 8.03 -12.29
C ASP A 109 1.51 7.60 -12.17
N ASP A 110 2.25 8.17 -11.20
CA ASP A 110 3.65 7.80 -10.94
C ASP A 110 3.81 6.32 -10.54
N ALA A 111 2.88 5.79 -9.73
CA ALA A 111 2.93 4.39 -9.31
C ALA A 111 2.54 3.44 -10.45
N VAL A 112 1.57 3.81 -11.28
CA VAL A 112 1.23 3.06 -12.49
C VAL A 112 2.42 3.00 -13.44
N ALA A 113 3.10 4.14 -13.67
CA ALA A 113 4.32 4.18 -14.46
C ALA A 113 5.45 3.32 -13.86
N ALA A 114 5.59 3.32 -12.53
CA ALA A 114 6.55 2.44 -11.83
C ALA A 114 6.21 0.95 -11.99
N VAL A 115 4.92 0.58 -12.02
CA VAL A 115 4.47 -0.79 -12.33
C VAL A 115 4.83 -1.19 -13.76
N GLU A 116 4.57 -0.31 -14.73
CA GLU A 116 4.92 -0.56 -16.14
C GLU A 116 6.44 -0.74 -16.33
N ALA A 117 7.23 0.09 -15.64
CA ALA A 117 8.68 0.02 -15.61
C ALA A 117 9.21 -1.25 -14.91
N GLY A 118 8.42 -1.85 -14.02
CA GLY A 118 8.81 -3.01 -13.20
C GLY A 118 9.52 -2.64 -11.90
N ASP A 119 9.54 -1.36 -11.54
CA ASP A 119 10.09 -0.86 -10.28
C ASP A 119 9.14 -1.11 -9.10
N LEU A 120 7.84 -1.12 -9.36
CA LEU A 120 6.78 -1.42 -8.40
C LEU A 120 6.07 -2.71 -8.84
N ALA A 121 5.95 -3.70 -7.96
CA ALA A 121 5.34 -4.98 -8.36
C ALA A 121 3.82 -4.88 -8.49
N ALA A 122 3.18 -4.11 -7.60
CA ALA A 122 1.76 -3.81 -7.67
C ALA A 122 1.38 -2.53 -6.94
N THR A 123 0.25 -1.93 -7.32
CA THR A 123 -0.46 -0.93 -6.50
C THR A 123 -1.96 -1.22 -6.48
N VAL A 124 -2.59 -1.03 -5.32
CA VAL A 124 -4.04 -1.21 -5.18
C VAL A 124 -4.75 0.05 -5.66
N ALA A 125 -5.45 -0.03 -6.79
CA ALA A 125 -6.24 1.07 -7.32
C ALA A 125 -7.52 1.29 -6.52
N GLN A 126 -7.68 2.52 -6.03
CA GLN A 126 -8.97 3.04 -5.59
C GLN A 126 -9.78 3.54 -6.80
N GLN A 127 -11.07 3.80 -6.58
CA GLN A 127 -11.94 4.39 -7.60
C GLN A 127 -12.51 5.75 -7.15
N PRO A 128 -11.68 6.79 -6.95
CA PRO A 128 -12.11 8.07 -6.37
C PRO A 128 -13.18 8.78 -7.20
N ALA A 129 -13.15 8.65 -8.54
CA ALA A 129 -14.18 9.18 -9.43
C ALA A 129 -15.55 8.52 -9.18
N LEU A 130 -15.57 7.19 -9.10
CA LEU A 130 -16.78 6.42 -8.79
C LEU A 130 -17.28 6.71 -7.37
N MET A 131 -16.37 6.81 -6.39
CA MET A 131 -16.73 7.20 -5.02
C MET A 131 -17.37 8.58 -4.97
N GLY A 132 -16.84 9.55 -5.73
CA GLY A 132 -17.41 10.89 -5.86
C GLY A 132 -18.78 10.88 -6.51
N GLU A 133 -18.93 10.16 -7.63
CA GLU A 133 -20.20 9.97 -8.32
C GLU A 133 -21.26 9.35 -7.40
N LEU A 134 -20.94 8.22 -6.76
CA LEU A 134 -21.83 7.53 -5.83
C LEU A 134 -22.20 8.43 -4.65
N GLY A 135 -21.25 9.21 -4.12
CA GLY A 135 -21.51 10.16 -3.05
C GLY A 135 -22.55 11.22 -3.42
N VAL A 136 -22.40 11.83 -4.60
CA VAL A 136 -23.35 12.84 -5.11
C VAL A 136 -24.72 12.21 -5.40
N ASN A 137 -24.74 11.07 -6.08
CA ASN A 137 -25.98 10.37 -6.41
C ASN A 137 -26.75 9.93 -5.15
N THR A 138 -26.04 9.41 -4.15
CA THR A 138 -26.64 9.00 -2.86
C THR A 138 -27.21 10.20 -2.10
N ALA A 139 -26.52 11.35 -2.12
CA ALA A 139 -27.03 12.56 -1.50
C ALA A 139 -28.33 13.05 -2.16
N ILE A 140 -28.43 12.98 -3.49
CA ILE A 140 -29.65 13.34 -4.24
C ILE A 140 -30.81 12.41 -3.86
N LEU A 141 -30.58 11.09 -3.84
CA LEU A 141 -31.61 10.11 -3.43
C LEU A 141 -32.13 10.40 -2.02
N PHE A 142 -31.22 10.62 -1.06
CA PHE A 142 -31.59 10.93 0.31
C PHE A 142 -32.41 12.23 0.41
N LEU A 143 -32.01 13.29 -0.30
CA LEU A 143 -32.74 14.57 -0.31
C LEU A 143 -34.13 14.47 -0.96
N ASN A 144 -34.33 13.50 -1.86
CA ASN A 144 -35.63 13.20 -2.46
C ASN A 144 -36.54 12.34 -1.56
N GLY A 145 -36.05 11.91 -0.39
CA GLY A 145 -36.79 11.11 0.57
C GLY A 145 -36.63 9.60 0.41
N ASP A 146 -35.73 9.15 -0.46
CA ASP A 146 -35.41 7.73 -0.62
C ASP A 146 -34.55 7.22 0.55
N SER A 147 -34.69 5.94 0.89
CA SER A 147 -33.79 5.27 1.82
C SER A 147 -32.47 4.93 1.15
N VAL A 148 -31.35 5.18 1.83
CA VAL A 148 -29.99 4.87 1.35
C VAL A 148 -29.26 3.97 2.34
N GLU A 149 -28.30 3.18 1.85
CA GLU A 149 -27.46 2.35 2.71
C GLU A 149 -26.50 3.20 3.55
N SER A 150 -26.20 2.75 4.76
CA SER A 150 -25.26 3.45 5.66
C SER A 150 -23.79 3.25 5.28
N PHE A 151 -23.50 2.25 4.44
CA PHE A 151 -22.17 1.94 3.96
C PHE A 151 -22.26 1.39 2.54
N ILE A 152 -21.68 2.09 1.58
CA ILE A 152 -21.65 1.70 0.16
C ILE A 152 -20.20 1.33 -0.17
N PRO A 153 -19.86 0.03 -0.24
CA PRO A 153 -18.51 -0.38 -0.61
C PRO A 153 -18.24 -0.04 -2.07
N VAL A 154 -16.99 0.32 -2.35
CA VAL A 154 -16.48 0.47 -3.72
C VAL A 154 -15.35 -0.51 -3.89
N ASP A 155 -15.48 -1.35 -4.91
CA ASP A 155 -14.49 -2.39 -5.18
C ASP A 155 -13.11 -1.78 -5.48
N LEU A 156 -12.07 -2.47 -5.02
CA LEU A 156 -10.69 -2.14 -5.32
C LEU A 156 -10.21 -3.01 -6.47
N SER A 157 -9.24 -2.51 -7.23
CA SER A 157 -8.54 -3.29 -8.25
C SER A 157 -7.06 -3.38 -7.88
N LEU A 158 -6.39 -4.45 -8.31
CA LEU A 158 -4.93 -4.52 -8.25
C LEU A 158 -4.36 -4.14 -9.61
N VAL A 159 -3.41 -3.22 -9.63
CA VAL A 159 -2.64 -2.86 -10.82
C VAL A 159 -1.31 -3.60 -10.74
N THR A 160 -1.06 -4.45 -11.72
CA THR A 160 0.19 -5.19 -11.94
C THR A 160 0.61 -4.99 -13.40
N LYS A 161 1.82 -5.46 -13.74
CA LYS A 161 2.28 -5.51 -15.13
C LYS A 161 1.45 -6.47 -16.01
#